data_AF-A0A9D5Q7T1-F1
#
_entry.id   AF-A0A9D5Q7T1-F1
#
_cell.length_a   1.000
_cell.length_b   1.000
_cell.length_c   1.000
_cell.angle_alpha   90.00
_cell.angle_beta   90.00
_cell.angle_gamma   90.00
#
_symmetry.space_group_name_H-M   'P 1'
#
loop_
_entity.id
_entity.type
_entity.pdbx_description
1 polymer ?
#
loop_
_entity_poly.entity_id
_entity_poly.type
_entity_poly.pdbx_seq_one_letter_code
_entity_poly.pdbx_strand_id
1 'polypeptide(L)'
;IRCFRPFPAQEFADALSSVKAVAVLDRSDSFGGLGGPIFSEIRSALYEYPSRPKICNFVYGLGGRELDLDLISRAFRKAQGLAEGAVVEPLVEYLGVRD
;
A
#
# COMPACT_ATOMS: atom_id res chain seq x y z
N ILE A 1 -8.62 -3.86 6.47
CA ILE A 1 -9.44 -4.78 5.62
C ILE A 1 -10.09 -5.81 6.53
N ARG A 2 -11.41 -5.99 6.47
CA ARG A 2 -12.14 -6.98 7.29
C ARG A 2 -12.49 -8.26 6.54
N CYS A 3 -12.66 -8.18 5.21
CA CYS A 3 -12.86 -9.32 4.32
C CYS A 3 -11.86 -9.23 3.15
N PHE A 4 -11.03 -10.25 2.95
CA PHE A 4 -10.08 -10.32 1.83
C PHE A 4 -10.63 -11.18 0.66
N ARG A 5 -11.50 -12.15 0.97
CA ARG A 5 -12.11 -13.06 0.00
C ARG A 5 -13.59 -13.30 0.33
N PRO A 6 -14.52 -13.08 -0.62
CA PRO A 6 -14.29 -12.43 -1.92
C PRO A 6 -13.74 -11.01 -1.73
N PHE A 7 -12.86 -10.54 -2.64
CA PHE A 7 -12.23 -9.22 -2.49
C PHE A 7 -13.25 -8.12 -2.83
N PRO A 8 -13.49 -7.14 -1.93
CA PRO A 8 -14.51 -6.13 -2.14
C PRO A 8 -13.99 -4.98 -3.03
N ALA A 9 -13.72 -5.28 -4.30
CA ALA A 9 -13.08 -4.37 -5.24
C ALA A 9 -13.84 -3.03 -5.40
N GLN A 10 -15.17 -3.10 -5.56
CA GLN A 10 -16.01 -1.91 -5.75
C GLN A 10 -15.96 -0.98 -4.53
N GLU A 11 -16.09 -1.53 -3.32
CA GLU A 11 -16.05 -0.75 -2.08
C GLU A 11 -14.69 -0.05 -1.89
N PHE A 12 -13.59 -0.72 -2.23
CA PHE A 12 -12.27 -0.09 -2.21
C PHE A 12 -12.16 1.03 -3.24
N ALA A 13 -12.63 0.79 -4.47
CA ALA A 13 -12.55 1.81 -5.51
C ALA A 13 -13.34 3.06 -5.12
N ASP A 14 -14.57 2.89 -4.63
CA ASP A 14 -15.41 4.00 -4.18
C ASP A 14 -14.78 4.76 -3.01
N ALA A 15 -14.31 4.04 -1.98
CA ALA A 15 -13.70 4.64 -0.80
C ALA A 15 -12.38 5.38 -1.10
N LEU A 16 -11.61 4.91 -2.08
CA LEU A 16 -10.28 5.46 -2.40
C LEU A 16 -10.31 6.45 -3.57
N SER A 17 -11.45 6.62 -4.26
CA SER A 17 -11.58 7.49 -5.43
C SER A 17 -11.29 8.98 -5.17
N SER A 18 -11.50 9.44 -3.93
CA SER A 18 -11.40 10.85 -3.53
C SER A 18 -10.06 11.23 -2.89
N VAL A 19 -9.18 10.27 -2.61
CA VAL A 19 -7.88 10.54 -1.98
C VAL A 19 -6.78 10.72 -3.01
N LYS A 20 -5.73 11.46 -2.65
CA LYS A 20 -4.58 11.73 -3.54
C LYS A 20 -3.54 10.61 -3.54
N ALA A 21 -3.35 9.97 -2.38
CA ALA A 21 -2.40 8.88 -2.20
C ALA A 21 -2.88 7.85 -1.18
N VAL A 22 -2.40 6.61 -1.33
CA VAL A 22 -2.73 5.46 -0.47
C VAL A 22 -1.44 4.73 -0.10
N ALA A 23 -1.19 4.56 1.19
CA ALA A 23 -0.19 3.63 1.71
C ALA A 23 -0.85 2.27 1.96
N VAL A 24 -0.38 1.23 1.29
CA VAL A 24 -0.85 -0.14 1.53
C VAL A 24 0.18 -0.89 2.37
N LEU A 25 -0.21 -1.29 3.57
CA LEU A 25 0.63 -2.08 4.46
C LEU A 25 0.28 -3.57 4.31
N ASP A 26 1.23 -4.35 3.81
CA ASP A 26 1.11 -5.80 3.65
C ASP A 26 2.00 -6.51 4.67
N ARG A 27 1.44 -7.50 5.37
CA ARG A 27 2.23 -8.35 6.29
C ARG A 27 2.87 -9.56 5.58
N SER A 28 2.95 -9.50 4.26
CA SER A 28 3.51 -10.53 3.39
C SER A 28 3.99 -9.89 2.10
N ASP A 29 4.97 -10.52 1.46
CA ASP A 29 5.40 -10.16 0.11
C ASP A 29 4.82 -11.14 -0.92
N SER A 30 4.78 -10.72 -2.19
CA SER A 30 4.41 -11.58 -3.31
C SER A 30 5.61 -11.78 -4.22
N PHE A 31 6.35 -12.89 -4.04
CA PHE A 31 7.57 -13.18 -4.82
C PHE A 31 7.39 -13.24 -6.35
N GLY A 32 6.15 -13.32 -6.85
CA GLY A 32 5.82 -13.30 -8.28
C GLY A 32 5.21 -12.00 -8.80
N GLY A 33 5.15 -10.93 -7.99
CA GLY A 33 4.53 -9.66 -8.33
C GLY A 33 5.25 -8.46 -7.72
N LEU A 34 4.70 -7.26 -7.94
CA LEU A 34 5.22 -6.06 -7.30
C LEU A 34 4.51 -5.86 -5.96
N GLY A 35 5.22 -6.07 -4.85
CA GLY A 35 4.72 -5.84 -3.50
C GLY A 35 3.73 -6.91 -3.00
N GLY A 36 3.07 -6.62 -1.89
CA GLY A 36 2.17 -7.55 -1.23
C GLY A 36 0.82 -7.79 -1.95
N PRO A 37 0.06 -8.80 -1.50
CA PRO A 37 -1.18 -9.21 -2.14
C PRO A 37 -2.28 -8.13 -2.05
N ILE A 38 -2.39 -7.42 -0.92
CA ILE A 38 -3.41 -6.36 -0.78
C ILE A 38 -3.09 -5.21 -1.73
N PHE A 39 -1.82 -4.83 -1.84
CA PHE A 39 -1.39 -3.80 -2.76
C PHE A 39 -1.75 -4.12 -4.21
N SER A 40 -1.51 -5.37 -4.62
CA SER A 40 -1.85 -5.84 -5.97
C SER A 40 -3.36 -5.78 -6.23
N GLU A 41 -4.18 -6.23 -5.27
CA GLU A 41 -5.64 -6.24 -5.38
C GLU A 41 -6.25 -4.83 -5.40
N ILE A 42 -5.78 -3.92 -4.54
CA ILE A 42 -6.24 -2.51 -4.55
C ILE A 42 -5.89 -1.84 -5.88
N ARG A 43 -4.70 -2.08 -6.42
CA ARG A 43 -4.30 -1.54 -7.73
C ARG A 43 -5.15 -2.11 -8.86
N SER A 44 -5.47 -3.39 -8.82
CA SER A 44 -6.36 -4.02 -9.79
C SER A 44 -7.78 -3.47 -9.70
N ALA A 45 -8.33 -3.32 -8.50
CA ALA A 45 -9.66 -2.76 -8.28
C ALA A 45 -9.80 -1.31 -8.80
N LEU A 46 -8.73 -0.52 -8.69
CA LEU A 46 -8.69 0.86 -9.17
C LEU A 46 -8.27 0.98 -10.64
N TYR A 47 -7.91 -0.11 -11.33
CA TYR A 47 -7.26 -0.03 -12.64
C TYR A 47 -8.12 0.65 -13.71
N GLU A 48 -9.41 0.31 -13.75
CA GLU A 48 -10.42 0.84 -14.68
C GLU A 48 -10.97 2.22 -14.28
N TYR A 49 -10.59 2.74 -13.10
CA TYR A 49 -11.11 4.02 -12.61
C TYR A 49 -10.34 5.19 -13.23
N PRO A 50 -11.02 6.26 -13.70
CA PRO A 50 -10.34 7.42 -14.30
C PRO A 50 -9.46 8.19 -13.32
N SER A 51 -9.99 8.42 -12.12
CA SER A 51 -9.26 9.02 -11.00
C SER A 51 -8.64 7.91 -10.17
N ARG A 52 -7.31 7.87 -10.12
CA ARG A 52 -6.56 6.86 -9.37
C ARG A 52 -5.58 7.56 -8.42
N PRO A 53 -5.67 7.32 -7.11
CA PRO A 53 -4.65 7.81 -6.19
C PRO A 53 -3.29 7.24 -6.56
N LYS A 54 -2.22 7.92 -6.15
CA LYS A 54 -0.89 7.32 -6.10
C LYS A 54 -0.86 6.24 -5.01
N ILE A 55 -0.28 5.08 -5.26
CA ILE A 55 -0.31 3.96 -4.30
C ILE A 55 1.11 3.47 -4.09
N CYS A 56 1.55 3.42 -2.84
CA CYS A 56 2.80 2.77 -2.43
C CYS A 56 2.53 1.59 -1.51
N ASN A 57 3.49 0.67 -1.44
CA ASN A 57 3.42 -0.52 -0.61
C ASN A 57 4.49 -0.52 0.47
N PHE A 58 4.11 -0.99 1.64
CA PHE A 58 5.00 -1.24 2.77
C PHE A 58 4.84 -2.69 3.22
N VAL A 59 5.84 -3.51 2.94
CA VAL A 59 5.89 -4.89 3.43
C VAL A 59 6.46 -4.85 4.84
N TYR A 60 5.72 -5.34 5.83
CA TYR A 60 6.13 -5.29 7.23
C TYR A 60 5.96 -6.63 7.94
N GLY A 61 6.55 -6.74 9.13
CA GLY A 61 6.35 -7.90 10.01
C GLY A 61 6.94 -9.21 9.50
N LEU A 62 7.82 -9.16 8.49
CA LEU A 62 8.54 -10.33 8.00
C LEU A 62 9.40 -10.92 9.12
N GLY A 63 9.34 -12.25 9.28
CA GLY A 63 10.05 -12.95 10.35
C GLY A 63 9.50 -12.66 11.76
N GLY A 64 8.25 -12.18 11.87
CA GLY A 64 7.63 -11.88 13.17
C GLY A 64 8.06 -10.55 13.79
N ARG A 65 8.74 -9.70 13.02
CA ARG A 65 9.17 -8.38 13.48
C ARG A 65 7.98 -7.48 13.83
N GLU A 66 8.20 -6.58 14.79
CA GLU A 66 7.18 -5.65 15.25
C GLU A 66 7.02 -4.47 14.27
N LEU A 67 5.81 -3.93 14.20
CA LEU A 67 5.51 -2.67 13.50
C LEU A 67 5.27 -1.60 14.56
N ASP A 68 6.26 -0.73 14.77
CA ASP A 68 6.17 0.37 15.72
C ASP A 68 5.60 1.66 15.09
N LEU A 69 5.43 2.68 15.94
CA LEU A 69 4.89 3.99 15.52
C LEU A 69 5.85 4.77 14.60
N ASP A 70 7.17 4.54 14.67
CA ASP A 70 8.11 5.21 13.76
C ASP A 70 7.97 4.67 12.34
N LEU A 71 7.86 3.35 12.20
CA LEU A 71 7.63 2.68 10.93
C LEU A 71 6.28 3.10 10.30
N ILE A 72 5.23 3.20 11.11
CA ILE A 72 3.94 3.74 10.64
C ILE A 72 4.07 5.20 10.21
N SER A 73 4.77 6.02 11.00
CA SER A 73 5.00 7.44 10.68
C SER A 73 5.78 7.60 9.38
N ARG A 74 6.77 6.73 9.11
CA ARG A 74 7.52 6.70 7.86
C ARG A 74 6.62 6.39 6.66
N ALA A 75 5.79 5.35 6.78
CA ALA A 75 4.83 4.99 5.75
C ALA A 75 3.87 6.14 5.43
N PHE A 76 3.37 6.81 6.47
CA PHE A 76 2.49 7.96 6.35
C PHE A 76 3.17 9.15 5.65
N ARG A 77 4.37 9.56 6.10
CA ARG A 77 5.12 10.67 5.48
C ARG A 77 5.40 10.43 4.00
N LYS A 78 5.71 9.18 3.64
CA LYS A 78 5.96 8.80 2.25
C LYS A 78 4.69 8.89 1.39
N ALA A 79 3.53 8.47 1.91
CA ALA A 79 2.25 8.67 1.24
C ALA A 79 1.84 10.15 1.17
N GLN A 80 2.16 10.96 2.19
CA GLN A 80 1.96 12.40 2.16
C GLN A 80 2.80 13.04 1.05
N GLY A 81 4.08 12.69 0.93
CA GLY A 81 4.93 13.16 -0.17
C GLY A 81 4.37 12.81 -1.55
N LEU A 82 3.85 11.59 -1.73
CA LEU A 82 3.14 11.20 -2.97
C LEU A 82 1.90 12.08 -3.24
N ALA A 83 1.12 12.40 -2.20
CA ALA A 83 -0.05 13.27 -2.33
C ALA A 83 0.32 14.72 -2.70
N GLU A 84 1.53 15.15 -2.35
CA GLU A 84 2.11 16.47 -2.65
C GLU A 84 2.85 16.49 -4.01
N GLY A 85 2.92 15.36 -4.72
CA GLY A 85 3.50 15.26 -6.06
C GLY A 85 4.98 14.86 -6.09
N ALA A 86 5.55 14.42 -4.97
CA ALA A 86 6.90 13.87 -4.95
C ALA A 86 6.98 12.59 -5.78
N VAL A 87 8.09 12.43 -6.53
CA VAL A 87 8.46 11.14 -7.09
C VAL A 87 9.04 10.30 -5.95
N VAL A 88 8.37 9.21 -5.61
CA VAL A 88 8.76 8.35 -4.51
C VAL A 88 9.18 6.99 -5.05
N GLU A 89 10.48 6.72 -4.92
CA GLU A 89 11.08 5.43 -5.20
C GLU A 89 11.85 4.94 -3.95
N PRO A 90 11.80 3.64 -3.62
CA PRO A 90 11.04 2.60 -4.31
C PRO A 90 9.54 2.66 -3.98
N LEU A 91 8.71 2.18 -4.91
CA LEU A 91 7.25 2.08 -4.74
C LEU A 91 6.84 1.06 -3.68
N VAL A 92 7.68 0.02 -3.50
CA VAL A 92 7.58 -1.02 -2.48
C VAL A 92 8.75 -0.84 -1.52
N GLU A 93 8.47 -0.72 -0.24
CA GLU A 93 9.48 -0.60 0.81
C GLU A 93 9.26 -1.67 1.89
N TYR A 94 10.35 -2.22 2.41
CA TYR A 94 10.29 -3.21 3.48
C TYR A 94 10.56 -2.53 4.82
N LEU A 95 9.56 -2.49 5.69
CA LEU A 95 9.64 -1.85 7.00
C LEU A 95 10.19 -2.82 8.05
N GLY A 96 11.19 -2.35 8.80
CA GLY A 96 11.78 -3.08 9.92
C GLY A 96 12.69 -4.24 9.49
N VAL A 97 12.99 -4.40 8.20
CA VAL A 97 14.02 -5.33 7.75
C VAL A 97 15.38 -4.61 7.70
N ARG A 98 16.46 -5.35 7.98
CA ARG A 98 17.82 -4.83 7.77
C ARG A 98 18.18 -5.07 6.30
N ASP A 99 18.94 -4.13 5.72
CA ASP A 99 19.56 -4.28 4.41
C ASP A 99 20.49 -5.51 4.35
#